data_AF-A0A7X1RGW1-F1
#
_entry.id   AF-A0A7X1RGW1-F1
#
_cell.length_a   1.000
_cell.length_b   1.000
_cell.length_c   1.000
_cell.angle_alpha   90.00
_cell.angle_beta   90.00
_cell.angle_gamma   90.00
#
_symmetry.space_group_name_H-M   'P 1'
#
loop_
_entity.id
_entity.type
_entity.pdbx_description
1 polymer ?
#
loop_
_entity_poly.entity_id
_entity_poly.type
_entity_poly.pdbx_seq_one_letter_code
_entity_poly.pdbx_strand_id
1 'polypeptide(L)'
;MKKYLKNIVPIGTIDKNPVYFDKKDSNLYIVRKKTSFLETASSSLIMILYVIIGKVNSKYYLSILGRYQFLMIGILISFITSFVVCYVTYHRERQVEKLQLEEKAMRDFVLRERKNIFLTYFSFIIFPLMIIFFAHLFITYGNLPWGVVSILCMTIYFMFFYNKVFQRGKIINELYKTYK
;
A
#
# COMPACT_ATOMS: atom_id res chain seq x y z
N MET A 1 -13.93 -18.77 -10.50
CA MET A 1 -14.56 -17.69 -11.30
C MET A 1 -13.54 -16.58 -11.55
N LYS A 2 -13.59 -15.84 -12.66
CA LYS A 2 -12.77 -14.62 -12.82
C LYS A 2 -13.55 -13.41 -12.27
N LYS A 3 -12.94 -12.58 -11.44
CA LYS A 3 -13.50 -11.30 -10.97
C LYS A 3 -12.47 -10.17 -11.10
N TYR A 4 -12.96 -8.97 -11.39
CA TYR A 4 -12.16 -7.74 -11.35
C TYR A 4 -11.96 -7.30 -9.90
N LEU A 5 -10.70 -7.02 -9.52
CA LEU A 5 -10.36 -6.56 -8.17
C LEU A 5 -10.98 -5.18 -7.85
N LYS A 6 -11.31 -4.37 -8.85
CA LYS A 6 -11.94 -3.05 -8.71
C LYS A 6 -13.22 -3.08 -7.88
N ASN A 7 -14.02 -4.14 -8.00
CA ASN A 7 -15.34 -4.22 -7.35
C ASN A 7 -15.32 -4.92 -5.99
N ILE A 8 -14.18 -5.49 -5.61
CA ILE A 8 -14.02 -6.23 -4.36
C ILE A 8 -13.02 -5.51 -3.45
N VAL A 9 -13.06 -5.82 -2.15
CA VAL A 9 -12.25 -5.17 -1.12
C VAL A 9 -11.29 -6.21 -0.54
N PRO A 10 -9.97 -6.01 -0.56
CA PRO A 10 -9.04 -6.92 0.12
C PRO A 10 -9.28 -6.87 1.63
N ILE A 11 -9.45 -8.03 2.26
CA ILE A 11 -9.77 -8.15 3.69
C ILE A 11 -8.58 -8.63 4.51
N GLY A 12 -7.76 -9.52 3.95
CA GLY A 12 -6.71 -10.18 4.71
C GLY A 12 -6.03 -11.27 3.89
N THR A 13 -5.36 -12.19 4.58
CA THR A 13 -4.72 -13.34 3.94
C THR A 13 -4.96 -14.61 4.74
N ILE A 14 -5.18 -15.73 4.04
CA ILE A 14 -5.21 -17.08 4.61
C ILE A 14 -4.20 -17.92 3.83
N ASP A 15 -3.31 -18.62 4.54
CA ASP A 15 -2.24 -19.42 3.94
C ASP A 15 -1.43 -18.66 2.88
N LYS A 16 -1.11 -17.40 3.18
CA LYS A 16 -0.38 -16.46 2.30
C LYS A 16 -1.13 -16.06 1.02
N ASN A 17 -2.39 -16.48 0.85
CA ASN A 17 -3.24 -16.08 -0.26
C ASN A 17 -4.16 -14.92 0.14
N PRO A 18 -4.32 -13.89 -0.71
CA PRO A 18 -5.17 -12.76 -0.40
C PRO A 18 -6.65 -13.15 -0.45
N VAL A 19 -7.39 -12.68 0.54
CA VAL A 19 -8.84 -12.83 0.71
C VAL A 19 -9.52 -11.51 0.41
N TYR A 20 -10.60 -11.55 -0.37
CA TYR A 20 -11.36 -10.40 -0.82
C TYR A 20 -12.84 -10.54 -0.42
N PHE A 21 -13.46 -9.41 -0.08
CA PHE A 21 -14.91 -9.26 0.08
C PHE A 21 -15.50 -8.77 -1.23
N ASP A 22 -16.53 -9.42 -1.72
CA ASP A 22 -17.37 -8.79 -2.75
C ASP A 22 -18.62 -8.19 -2.09
N LYS A 23 -18.77 -6.88 -2.26
CA LYS A 23 -19.92 -6.14 -1.72
C LYS A 23 -21.23 -6.47 -2.43
N LYS A 24 -21.18 -7.02 -3.64
CA LYS A 24 -22.38 -7.34 -4.43
C LYS A 24 -23.12 -8.56 -3.91
N ASP A 25 -22.37 -9.59 -3.54
CA ASP A 25 -22.91 -10.88 -3.10
C ASP A 25 -22.59 -11.18 -1.62
N SER A 26 -21.97 -10.22 -0.91
CA SER A 26 -21.55 -10.30 0.50
C SER A 26 -20.71 -11.55 0.83
N ASN A 27 -19.99 -12.10 -0.15
CA ASN A 27 -19.21 -13.31 0.03
C ASN A 27 -17.70 -13.05 0.06
N LEU A 28 -16.98 -13.99 0.69
CA LEU A 28 -15.53 -14.03 0.73
C LEU A 28 -14.97 -14.83 -0.44
N TYR A 29 -13.83 -14.37 -0.96
CA TYR A 29 -13.14 -14.96 -2.08
C TYR A 29 -11.64 -15.06 -1.84
N ILE A 30 -11.02 -16.18 -2.17
CA ILE A 30 -9.56 -16.39 -2.08
C ILE A 30 -8.95 -16.49 -3.48
N VAL A 31 -7.76 -15.91 -3.67
CA VAL A 31 -7.02 -16.03 -4.94
C VAL A 31 -6.07 -17.21 -4.87
N ARG A 32 -6.25 -18.20 -5.77
CA ARG A 32 -5.48 -19.46 -5.76
C ARG A 32 -4.03 -19.34 -6.28
N LYS A 33 -3.63 -18.20 -6.84
CA LYS A 33 -2.32 -18.06 -7.49
C LYS A 33 -1.53 -16.87 -6.93
N LYS A 34 -0.43 -17.19 -6.24
CA LYS A 34 0.69 -16.27 -5.96
C LYS A 34 1.14 -15.66 -7.28
N THR A 35 0.99 -14.36 -7.44
CA THR A 35 1.83 -13.65 -8.41
C THR A 35 2.71 -12.71 -7.62
N SER A 36 4.02 -12.95 -7.71
CA SER A 36 5.16 -12.19 -7.21
C SER A 36 5.24 -10.75 -7.69
N PHE A 37 4.20 -10.20 -8.31
CA PHE A 37 4.25 -8.92 -8.99
C PHE A 37 4.60 -7.77 -8.03
N LEU A 38 4.13 -7.81 -6.78
CA LEU A 38 4.44 -6.76 -5.80
C LEU A 38 5.92 -6.79 -5.36
N GLU A 39 6.53 -7.98 -5.30
CA GLU A 39 7.96 -8.16 -4.96
C GLU A 39 8.88 -7.78 -6.14
N THR A 40 8.45 -8.05 -7.38
CA THR A 40 9.21 -7.69 -8.59
C THR A 40 9.02 -6.20 -8.96
N ALA A 41 7.84 -5.63 -8.72
CA ALA A 41 7.57 -4.22 -8.98
C ALA A 41 8.25 -3.31 -7.96
N SER A 42 8.33 -3.70 -6.68
CA SER A 42 8.98 -2.88 -5.65
C SER A 42 10.49 -2.72 -5.88
N SER A 43 11.19 -3.82 -6.21
CA SER A 43 12.64 -3.81 -6.47
C SER A 43 13.02 -3.02 -7.73
N SER A 44 12.24 -3.15 -8.80
CA SER A 44 12.46 -2.40 -10.04
C SER A 44 12.13 -0.90 -9.89
N LEU A 45 11.11 -0.53 -9.11
CA LEU A 45 10.79 0.87 -8.82
C LEU A 45 11.89 1.59 -8.04
N ILE A 46 12.48 0.93 -7.04
CA ILE A 46 13.58 1.47 -6.25
C ILE A 46 14.80 1.73 -7.14
N MET A 47 15.12 0.80 -8.05
CA MET A 47 16.24 0.95 -8.97
C MET A 47 16.01 2.08 -9.98
N ILE A 48 14.80 2.20 -10.53
CA ILE A 48 14.43 3.26 -11.47
C ILE A 48 14.45 4.63 -10.78
N LEU A 49 13.89 4.76 -9.57
CA LEU A 49 13.97 5.98 -8.76
C LEU A 49 15.42 6.36 -8.48
N TYR A 50 16.26 5.41 -8.06
CA TYR A 50 17.67 5.66 -7.79
C TYR A 50 18.45 6.11 -9.02
N VAL A 51 18.19 5.52 -10.19
CA VAL A 51 18.83 5.89 -11.47
C VAL A 51 18.38 7.26 -11.96
N ILE A 52 17.08 7.57 -11.87
CA ILE A 52 16.53 8.89 -12.25
C ILE A 52 17.10 9.96 -11.32
N ILE A 53 17.14 9.69 -10.01
CA ILE A 53 17.64 10.62 -8.99
C ILE A 53 19.16 10.77 -9.06
N GLY A 54 19.92 9.69 -9.30
CA GLY A 54 21.37 9.70 -9.43
C GLY A 54 21.89 10.41 -10.68
N LYS A 55 21.03 10.59 -11.71
CA LYS A 55 21.32 11.42 -12.89
C LYS A 55 21.01 12.91 -12.68
N VAL A 56 20.32 13.29 -11.61
CA VAL A 56 20.11 14.71 -11.28
C VAL A 56 21.45 15.28 -10.80
N ASN A 57 21.92 16.31 -11.51
CA ASN A 57 23.21 16.95 -11.28
C ASN A 57 23.41 17.27 -9.79
N SER A 58 24.51 16.81 -9.20
CA SER A 58 24.75 16.91 -7.75
C SER A 58 24.73 18.33 -7.21
N LYS A 59 25.07 19.30 -8.07
CA LYS A 59 25.00 20.74 -7.78
C LYS A 59 23.57 21.26 -7.53
N TYR A 60 22.55 20.59 -8.04
CA TYR A 60 21.15 21.05 -7.95
C TYR A 60 20.61 20.98 -6.51
N TYR A 61 20.83 19.87 -5.80
CA TYR A 61 20.36 19.67 -4.42
C TYR A 61 21.35 20.13 -3.34
N LEU A 62 22.46 20.76 -3.72
CA LEU A 62 23.39 21.43 -2.80
C LEU A 62 22.76 22.70 -2.20
N SER A 63 21.87 23.37 -2.95
CA SER A 63 21.09 24.51 -2.46
C SER A 63 19.86 24.06 -1.67
N ILE A 64 19.49 24.82 -0.64
CA ILE A 64 18.25 24.58 0.14
C ILE A 64 17.02 24.58 -0.81
N LEU A 65 16.95 25.54 -1.74
CA LEU A 65 15.85 25.64 -2.70
C LEU A 65 15.74 24.40 -3.59
N GLY A 66 16.86 23.89 -4.10
CA GLY A 66 16.90 22.67 -4.90
C GLY A 66 16.45 21.43 -4.13
N ARG A 67 16.69 21.37 -2.81
CA ARG A 67 16.19 20.29 -1.95
C ARG A 67 14.68 20.33 -1.76
N TYR A 68 14.10 21.51 -1.60
CA TYR A 68 12.64 21.65 -1.60
C TYR A 68 12.03 21.24 -2.94
N GLN A 69 12.60 21.70 -4.06
CA GLN A 69 12.13 21.32 -5.39
C GLN A 69 12.25 19.81 -5.62
N PHE A 70 13.33 19.18 -5.16
CA PHE A 70 13.51 17.74 -5.21
C PHE A 70 12.39 17.00 -4.48
N LEU A 71 12.05 17.41 -3.26
CA LEU A 71 10.95 16.81 -2.50
C LEU A 71 9.60 17.03 -3.19
N MET A 72 9.33 18.22 -3.73
CA MET A 72 8.08 18.51 -4.46
C MET A 72 7.91 17.62 -5.69
N ILE A 73 8.96 17.47 -6.49
CA ILE A 73 8.96 16.56 -7.65
C ILE A 73 8.79 15.10 -7.17
N GLY A 74 9.48 14.72 -6.09
CA GLY A 74 9.37 13.41 -5.48
C GLY A 74 7.96 13.07 -5.01
N ILE A 75 7.22 14.03 -4.45
CA ILE A 75 5.82 13.87 -4.06
C ILE A 75 4.96 13.59 -5.30
N LEU A 76 5.14 14.36 -6.38
CA LEU A 76 4.39 14.17 -7.62
C LEU A 76 4.65 12.76 -8.22
N ILE A 77 5.91 12.35 -8.30
CA ILE A 77 6.30 11.02 -8.79
C ILE A 77 5.71 9.92 -7.90
N SER A 78 5.77 10.08 -6.57
CA SER A 78 5.21 9.14 -5.60
C SER A 78 3.71 8.97 -5.79
N PHE A 79 2.99 10.07 -6.01
CA PHE A 79 1.55 10.08 -6.26
C PHE A 79 1.20 9.32 -7.55
N ILE A 80 1.85 9.68 -8.67
CA ILE A 80 1.62 9.04 -9.98
C ILE A 80 1.94 7.54 -9.90
N THR A 81 3.08 7.18 -9.31
CA THR A 81 3.51 5.79 -9.16
C THR A 81 2.50 4.98 -8.37
N SER A 82 2.07 5.51 -7.22
CA SER A 82 1.10 4.84 -6.35
C SER A 82 -0.23 4.66 -7.05
N PHE A 83 -0.69 5.68 -7.77
CA PHE A 83 -1.90 5.61 -8.58
C PHE A 83 -1.81 4.53 -9.65
N VAL A 84 -0.73 4.51 -10.45
CA VAL A 84 -0.54 3.52 -11.53
C VAL A 84 -0.46 2.11 -10.98
N VAL A 85 0.34 1.88 -9.94
CA VAL A 85 0.50 0.55 -9.32
C VAL A 85 -0.84 0.05 -8.77
N CYS A 86 -1.57 0.89 -8.04
CA CYS A 86 -2.89 0.52 -7.52
C CYS A 86 -3.92 0.33 -8.63
N TYR A 87 -3.92 1.19 -9.67
CA TYR A 87 -4.80 1.08 -10.82
C TYR A 87 -4.61 -0.26 -11.54
N VAL A 88 -3.37 -0.59 -11.92
CA VAL A 88 -3.04 -1.86 -12.58
C VAL A 88 -3.41 -3.04 -11.69
N THR A 89 -3.21 -2.93 -10.38
CA THR A 89 -3.58 -4.00 -9.44
C THR A 89 -5.09 -4.20 -9.40
N TYR A 90 -5.88 -3.13 -9.33
CA TYR A 90 -7.35 -3.22 -9.21
C TYR A 90 -8.07 -3.52 -10.53
N HIS A 91 -7.54 -3.07 -11.67
CA HIS A 91 -8.15 -3.32 -12.98
C HIS A 91 -7.77 -4.69 -13.58
N ARG A 92 -6.98 -5.49 -12.87
CA ARG A 92 -6.63 -6.84 -13.29
C ARG A 92 -7.71 -7.85 -12.91
N GLU A 93 -8.06 -8.72 -13.85
CA GLU A 93 -8.87 -9.91 -13.55
C GLU A 93 -8.04 -10.95 -12.78
N ARG A 94 -8.64 -11.51 -11.73
CA ARG A 94 -8.06 -12.62 -10.96
C ARG A 94 -9.02 -13.80 -10.93
N GLN A 95 -8.45 -15.00 -11.00
CA GLN A 95 -9.18 -16.21 -10.66
C GLN A 95 -9.36 -16.26 -9.15
N VAL A 96 -10.62 -16.24 -8.73
CA VAL A 96 -11.07 -16.30 -7.34
C VAL A 96 -11.96 -17.51 -7.11
N GLU A 97 -11.86 -18.07 -5.92
CA GLU A 97 -12.70 -19.14 -5.41
C GLU A 97 -13.47 -18.65 -4.19
N LYS A 98 -14.74 -19.07 -4.06
CA LYS A 98 -15.56 -18.70 -2.92
C LYS A 98 -14.98 -19.36 -1.67
N LEU A 99 -14.70 -18.56 -0.65
CA LEU A 99 -14.14 -19.03 0.60
C LEU A 99 -15.29 -19.38 1.56
N GLN A 100 -15.38 -20.66 1.92
CA GLN A 100 -16.28 -21.16 2.97
C GLN A 100 -15.41 -21.61 4.15
N LEU A 101 -15.51 -20.89 5.26
CA LEU A 101 -14.81 -21.23 6.50
C LEU A 101 -15.83 -21.71 7.53
N GLU A 102 -15.39 -22.62 8.40
CA GLU A 102 -16.12 -22.92 9.63
C GLU A 102 -16.24 -21.69 10.53
N GLU A 103 -17.27 -21.64 11.35
CA GLU A 103 -17.60 -20.48 12.18
C GLU A 103 -16.47 -20.10 13.15
N LYS A 104 -15.81 -21.09 13.76
CA LYS A 104 -14.64 -20.86 14.63
C LYS A 104 -13.47 -20.25 13.86
N ALA A 105 -13.15 -20.80 12.68
CA ALA A 105 -12.07 -20.30 11.83
C ALA A 105 -12.36 -18.88 11.31
N MET A 106 -13.62 -18.59 11.00
CA MET A 106 -14.08 -17.27 10.59
C MET A 106 -13.92 -16.24 11.72
N ARG A 107 -14.29 -16.59 12.94
CA ARG A 107 -14.12 -15.74 14.12
C ARG A 107 -12.65 -15.40 14.39
N ASP A 108 -11.77 -16.40 14.33
CA ASP A 108 -10.33 -16.20 14.52
C ASP A 108 -9.70 -15.35 13.41
N PHE A 109 -10.14 -15.55 12.17
CA PHE A 109 -9.74 -14.72 11.03
C PHE A 109 -10.12 -13.25 11.25
N VAL A 110 -11.38 -12.99 11.60
CA VAL A 110 -11.89 -11.63 11.81
C VAL A 110 -11.18 -10.94 12.99
N LEU A 111 -10.95 -11.64 14.10
CA LEU A 111 -10.21 -11.12 15.25
C LEU A 111 -8.77 -10.71 14.89
N ARG A 112 -8.07 -11.56 14.11
CA ARG A 112 -6.72 -11.27 13.62
C ARG A 112 -6.72 -10.06 12.70
N GLU A 113 -7.62 -10.02 11.73
CA GLU A 113 -7.68 -8.91 10.77
C GLU A 113 -8.09 -7.60 11.41
N ARG A 114 -8.90 -7.62 12.48
CA ARG A 114 -9.21 -6.43 13.28
C ARG A 114 -7.97 -5.84 13.94
N LYS A 115 -7.08 -6.68 14.50
CA LYS A 115 -5.78 -6.24 15.02
C LYS A 115 -4.90 -5.66 13.91
N ASN A 116 -4.88 -6.27 12.73
CA ASN A 116 -4.13 -5.77 11.57
C ASN A 116 -4.66 -4.42 11.07
N ILE A 117 -5.98 -4.21 11.06
CA ILE A 117 -6.59 -2.93 10.69
C ILE A 117 -6.18 -1.84 11.68
N PHE A 118 -6.18 -2.15 12.98
CA PHE A 118 -5.70 -1.22 13.99
C PHE A 118 -4.23 -0.82 13.73
N LEU A 119 -3.36 -1.80 13.46
CA LEU A 119 -1.96 -1.52 13.09
C LEU A 119 -1.85 -0.70 11.79
N THR A 120 -2.74 -0.93 10.83
CA THR A 120 -2.77 -0.17 9.57
C THR A 120 -3.14 1.28 9.83
N TYR A 121 -4.16 1.55 10.67
CA TYR A 121 -4.52 2.91 11.07
C TYR A 121 -3.45 3.60 11.90
N PHE A 122 -2.78 2.84 12.77
CA PHE A 122 -1.62 3.37 13.49
C PHE A 122 -0.48 3.74 12.54
N SER A 123 -0.26 2.93 11.50
CA SER A 123 0.72 3.23 10.44
C SER A 123 0.36 4.53 9.69
N PHE A 124 -0.92 4.83 9.45
CA PHE A 124 -1.35 6.10 8.85
C PHE A 124 -0.93 7.33 9.66
N ILE A 125 -0.69 7.19 10.97
CA ILE A 125 -0.21 8.28 11.83
C ILE A 125 1.32 8.33 11.81
N ILE A 126 1.99 7.17 11.87
CA ILE A 126 3.45 7.09 11.91
C ILE A 126 4.09 7.51 10.59
N PHE A 127 3.55 7.07 9.45
CA PHE A 127 4.17 7.34 8.14
C PHE A 127 4.34 8.84 7.85
N PRO A 128 3.33 9.72 8.06
CA PRO A 128 3.50 11.16 7.95
C PRO A 128 4.63 11.71 8.82
N LEU A 129 4.73 11.25 10.07
CA LEU A 129 5.79 11.69 10.99
C LEU A 129 7.18 11.28 10.48
N MET A 130 7.32 10.04 10.00
CA MET A 130 8.56 9.54 9.41
C MET A 130 8.95 10.32 8.15
N ILE A 131 7.97 10.62 7.29
CA ILE A 131 8.21 11.40 6.07
C ILE A 131 8.73 12.80 6.41
N ILE A 132 8.09 13.49 7.35
CA ILE A 132 8.51 14.82 7.81
C ILE A 132 9.92 14.76 8.41
N PHE A 133 10.19 13.75 9.25
CA PHE A 133 11.50 13.55 9.86
C PHE A 133 12.61 13.39 8.81
N PHE A 134 12.45 12.48 7.85
CA PHE A 134 13.46 12.28 6.80
C PHE A 134 13.57 13.46 5.83
N ALA A 135 12.46 14.14 5.52
CA ALA A 135 12.48 15.35 4.72
C ALA A 135 13.29 16.45 5.42
N HIS A 136 13.12 16.60 6.74
CA HIS A 136 13.91 17.53 7.53
C HIS A 136 15.40 17.19 7.51
N LEU A 137 15.77 15.92 7.73
CA LEU A 137 17.16 15.47 7.63
C LEU A 137 17.75 15.76 6.24
N PHE A 138 16.98 15.56 5.17
CA PHE A 138 17.42 15.87 3.82
C PHE A 138 17.66 17.37 3.62
N ILE A 139 16.70 18.22 4.02
CA ILE A 139 16.79 19.68 3.86
C ILE A 139 17.98 20.23 4.66
N THR A 140 18.17 19.75 5.88
CA THR A 140 19.22 20.24 6.80
C THR A 140 20.61 19.77 6.38
N TYR A 141 20.80 18.48 6.11
CA TYR A 141 22.13 17.91 5.88
C TYR A 141 22.49 17.75 4.39
N GLY A 142 21.53 17.88 3.48
CA GLY A 142 21.76 17.75 2.04
C GLY A 142 22.08 16.33 1.55
N ASN A 143 21.98 15.33 2.42
CA ASN A 143 22.26 13.93 2.09
C ASN A 143 21.12 13.32 1.28
N LEU A 144 21.36 13.13 -0.02
CA LEU A 144 20.42 12.54 -0.98
C LEU A 144 19.72 11.24 -0.49
N PRO A 145 20.38 10.30 0.21
CA PRO A 145 19.70 9.12 0.74
C PRO A 145 18.47 9.45 1.61
N TRP A 146 18.52 10.51 2.43
CA TRP A 146 17.38 10.92 3.26
C TRP A 146 16.20 11.42 2.42
N GLY A 147 16.49 12.14 1.33
CA GLY A 147 15.47 12.57 0.38
C GLY A 147 14.80 11.38 -0.32
N VAL A 148 15.59 10.40 -0.75
CA VAL A 148 15.08 9.17 -1.38
C VAL A 148 14.20 8.38 -0.41
N VAL A 149 14.63 8.19 0.85
CA VAL A 149 13.84 7.49 1.87
C VAL A 149 12.52 8.21 2.14
N SER A 150 12.52 9.55 2.22
CA SER A 150 11.30 10.34 2.38
C SER A 150 10.31 10.11 1.22
N ILE A 151 10.79 10.10 -0.03
CA ILE A 151 9.99 9.83 -1.23
C ILE A 151 9.43 8.39 -1.23
N LEU A 152 10.22 7.40 -0.81
CA LEU A 152 9.76 6.01 -0.70
C LEU A 152 8.65 5.87 0.35
N CYS A 153 8.83 6.49 1.52
CA CYS A 153 7.79 6.53 2.55
C CYS A 153 6.51 7.22 2.05
N MET A 154 6.63 8.31 1.29
CA MET A 154 5.50 8.99 0.64
C MET A 154 4.77 8.07 -0.36
N THR A 155 5.51 7.33 -1.18
CA THR A 155 4.94 6.38 -2.14
C THR A 155 4.13 5.30 -1.41
N ILE A 156 4.70 4.68 -0.36
CA ILE A 156 4.00 3.68 0.46
C ILE A 156 2.74 4.28 1.10
N TYR A 157 2.84 5.51 1.62
CA TYR A 157 1.72 6.22 2.24
C TYR A 157 0.57 6.47 1.24
N PHE A 158 0.86 6.89 0.01
CA PHE A 158 -0.17 7.03 -1.03
C PHE A 158 -0.78 5.70 -1.45
N MET A 159 0.01 4.61 -1.52
CA MET A 159 -0.54 3.27 -1.78
C MET A 159 -1.55 2.86 -0.72
N PHE A 160 -1.33 3.18 0.56
CA PHE A 160 -2.31 2.91 1.61
C PHE A 160 -3.65 3.62 1.37
N PHE A 161 -3.64 4.88 0.90
CA PHE A 161 -4.88 5.58 0.54
C PHE A 161 -5.66 4.87 -0.56
N TYR A 162 -4.96 4.41 -1.60
CA TYR A 162 -5.60 3.72 -2.71
C TYR A 162 -6.06 2.30 -2.35
N ASN A 163 -5.51 1.68 -1.30
CA ASN A 163 -5.79 0.28 -0.95
C ASN A 163 -7.15 0.05 -0.24
N LYS A 164 -8.11 0.98 -0.36
CA LYS A 164 -9.46 0.92 0.24
C LYS A 164 -9.47 0.59 1.75
N VAL A 165 -8.46 1.00 2.50
CA VAL A 165 -8.26 0.57 3.91
C VAL A 165 -9.46 0.88 4.80
N PHE A 166 -10.09 2.04 4.64
CA PHE A 166 -11.29 2.39 5.40
C PHE A 166 -12.49 1.48 5.10
N GLN A 167 -12.66 1.06 3.85
CA GLN A 167 -13.73 0.12 3.48
C GLN A 167 -13.48 -1.26 4.07
N ARG A 168 -12.22 -1.71 4.07
CA ARG A 168 -11.78 -2.95 4.75
C ARG A 168 -12.10 -2.90 6.24
N GLY A 169 -11.78 -1.78 6.90
CA GLY A 169 -12.09 -1.56 8.31
C GLY A 169 -13.58 -1.68 8.64
N LYS A 170 -14.43 -1.08 7.82
CA LYS A 170 -15.89 -1.17 7.97
C LYS A 170 -16.39 -2.61 7.84
N ILE A 171 -15.95 -3.32 6.79
CA ILE A 171 -16.36 -4.71 6.51
C ILE A 171 -15.93 -5.66 7.65
N ILE A 172 -14.68 -5.58 8.11
CA ILE A 172 -14.22 -6.43 9.22
C ILE A 172 -15.00 -6.15 10.50
N ASN A 173 -15.35 -4.90 10.77
CA ASN A 173 -16.14 -4.56 11.95
C ASN A 173 -17.58 -5.08 11.86
N GLU A 174 -18.17 -5.09 10.65
CA GLU A 174 -19.47 -5.73 10.40
C GLU A 174 -19.38 -7.25 10.59
N LEU A 175 -18.40 -7.91 9.97
CA LEU A 175 -18.15 -9.35 10.16
C LEU A 175 -17.91 -9.70 11.64
N TYR A 176 -17.19 -8.85 12.37
CA TYR A 176 -16.96 -9.06 13.80
C TYR A 176 -18.25 -9.02 14.62
N LYS A 177 -19.23 -8.18 14.26
CA LYS A 177 -20.54 -8.15 14.92
C LYS A 177 -21.36 -9.41 14.60
N THR A 178 -21.24 -9.94 13.38
CA THR A 178 -21.94 -11.15 12.94
C THR A 178 -21.39 -12.42 13.59
N TYR A 179 -20.07 -12.52 13.75
CA TYR A 179 -19.38 -13.72 14.26
C TYR A 179 -18.84 -13.54 15.70
N LYS A 180 -19.42 -12.63 16.50
CA LYS A 180 -18.97 -12.31 17.86
C LYS A 180 -19.16 -13.49 18.81
#